data_AF-A0A6L8MWQ1-F1
#
_entry.id   AF-A0A6L8MWQ1-F1
#
_cell.length_a   1.000
_cell.length_b   1.000
_cell.length_c   1.000
_cell.angle_alpha   90.00
_cell.angle_beta   90.00
_cell.angle_gamma   90.00
#
_symmetry.space_group_name_H-M   'P 1'
#
loop_
_entity.id
_entity.type
_entity.pdbx_description
1 polymer ?
#
loop_
_entity_poly.entity_id
_entity_poly.type
_entity_poly.pdbx_seq_one_letter_code
_entity_poly.pdbx_strand_id
1 'polypeptide(L)'
;MFRIVQALNNNVALVKNENEEQAVVMGLGITFQKKKGDVIAQNKIEKIFQLKSNESKENLLTLLKDVPLDFITVTYDIIDSLTNIYQYPVQEYLYVTLTDHIYFSYQSLLKGTYQNSKLPDISSEYPLEYQMAREGLEILRQRILEDFPEDEVFRIALHFINAKGENQVLTASQENLSKNLNRLIEQELQKHGIRRTKENSNFYDRFMIHQTYFIERIERSQLDSNPSLENLETYIKEQHPEAYRIGSDIYDLIAKETGTDLSKTEKVYIVLHIQRLL
;
A
#
# COMPACT_ATOMS: atom_id res chain seq x y z
N MET A 1 -9.11 -24.46 16.88
CA MET A 1 -10.47 -23.93 16.55
C MET A 1 -10.45 -22.40 16.53
N PHE A 2 -11.19 -21.73 15.64
CA PHE A 2 -11.27 -20.26 15.58
C PHE A 2 -12.58 -19.73 16.16
N ARG A 3 -12.50 -18.68 16.99
CA ARG A 3 -13.64 -17.98 17.59
C ARG A 3 -13.68 -16.51 17.18
N ILE A 4 -14.87 -16.01 16.86
CA ILE A 4 -15.07 -14.62 16.42
C ILE A 4 -14.76 -13.65 17.56
N VAL A 5 -13.79 -12.77 17.34
CA VAL A 5 -13.52 -11.60 18.17
C VAL A 5 -14.37 -10.43 17.69
N GLN A 6 -14.42 -10.22 16.37
CA GLN A 6 -15.19 -9.17 15.72
C GLN A 6 -15.56 -9.60 14.29
N ALA A 7 -16.83 -9.50 13.93
CA ALA A 7 -17.23 -9.60 12.52
C ALA A 7 -16.91 -8.28 11.83
N LEU A 8 -16.19 -8.32 10.71
CA LEU A 8 -15.81 -7.14 9.94
C LEU A 8 -16.84 -6.87 8.82
N ASN A 9 -17.27 -7.94 8.14
CA ASN A 9 -18.44 -7.97 7.27
C ASN A 9 -18.98 -9.42 7.20
N ASN A 10 -19.94 -9.71 6.31
CA ASN A 10 -20.54 -11.05 6.16
C ASN A 10 -19.55 -12.18 5.80
N ASN A 11 -18.42 -11.83 5.18
CA ASN A 11 -17.45 -12.76 4.61
C ASN A 11 -16.08 -12.71 5.32
N VAL A 12 -15.90 -11.81 6.29
CA VAL A 12 -14.62 -11.58 6.95
C VAL A 12 -14.81 -11.39 8.46
N ALA A 13 -14.03 -12.11 9.25
CA ALA A 13 -13.99 -11.96 10.70
C ALA A 13 -12.56 -11.88 11.22
N LEU A 14 -12.37 -11.01 12.22
CA LEU A 14 -11.28 -11.13 13.18
C LEU A 14 -11.63 -12.26 14.14
N VAL A 15 -10.76 -13.26 14.21
CA VAL A 15 -10.90 -14.43 15.07
C VAL A 15 -9.70 -14.57 15.98
N LYS A 16 -9.85 -15.37 17.04
CA LYS A 16 -8.73 -15.89 17.82
C LYS A 16 -8.73 -17.41 17.80
N ASN A 17 -7.54 -18.00 17.80
CA ASN A 17 -7.38 -19.44 17.94
C ASN A 17 -7.39 -19.85 19.44
N GLU A 18 -7.09 -21.12 19.72
CA GLU A 18 -7.05 -21.66 21.10
C GLU A 18 -5.89 -21.10 21.93
N ASN A 19 -4.82 -20.63 21.29
CA ASN A 19 -3.67 -19.99 21.92
C ASN A 19 -3.86 -18.47 22.12
N GLU A 20 -5.09 -17.98 21.93
CA GLU A 20 -5.45 -16.55 21.94
C GLU A 20 -4.80 -15.70 20.82
N GLU A 21 -4.14 -16.32 19.85
CA GLU A 21 -3.53 -15.61 18.72
C GLU A 21 -4.62 -15.11 17.76
N GLN A 22 -4.52 -13.85 17.36
CA GLN A 22 -5.49 -13.24 16.44
C GLN A 22 -5.14 -13.52 14.98
N ALA A 23 -6.17 -13.77 14.19
CA ALA A 23 -6.08 -13.89 12.73
C ALA A 23 -7.32 -13.27 12.09
N VAL A 24 -7.22 -12.90 10.82
CA VAL A 24 -8.40 -12.58 10.01
C VAL A 24 -8.69 -13.77 9.12
N VAL A 25 -9.94 -14.23 9.15
CA VAL A 25 -10.41 -15.34 8.32
C VAL A 25 -11.45 -14.84 7.34
N MET A 26 -11.39 -15.41 6.15
CA MET A 26 -12.24 -15.06 5.03
C MET A 26 -12.93 -16.30 4.49
N GLY A 27 -14.16 -16.12 4.06
CA GLY A 27 -14.92 -17.11 3.31
C GLY A 27 -16.37 -16.70 3.14
N LEU A 28 -17.05 -17.28 2.16
CA LEU A 28 -18.40 -16.86 1.81
C LEU A 28 -19.38 -17.08 2.99
N GLY A 29 -19.99 -15.99 3.46
CA GLY A 29 -20.98 -16.00 4.54
C GLY A 29 -20.41 -16.53 5.87
N ILE A 30 -19.11 -16.38 6.12
CA ILE A 30 -18.44 -16.95 7.29
C ILE A 30 -18.94 -16.37 8.62
N THR A 31 -19.44 -15.13 8.61
CA THR A 31 -20.02 -14.45 9.78
C THR A 31 -21.54 -14.31 9.70
N PHE A 32 -22.18 -14.81 8.64
CA PHE A 32 -23.62 -14.70 8.47
C PHE A 32 -24.36 -15.36 9.64
N GLN A 33 -25.18 -14.58 10.34
CA GLN A 33 -25.89 -14.97 11.57
C GLN A 33 -24.98 -15.40 12.74
N LYS A 34 -23.71 -14.98 12.75
CA LYS A 34 -22.77 -15.24 13.84
C LYS A 34 -22.58 -14.01 14.73
N LYS A 35 -22.21 -14.24 15.99
CA LYS A 35 -21.92 -13.21 16.99
C LYS A 35 -20.53 -13.40 17.59
N LYS A 36 -20.05 -12.38 18.31
CA LYS A 36 -18.79 -12.46 19.06
C LYS A 36 -18.80 -13.67 19.99
N GLY A 37 -17.73 -14.46 19.95
CA GLY A 37 -17.54 -15.69 20.70
C GLY A 37 -17.90 -16.97 19.94
N ASP A 38 -18.65 -16.88 18.84
CA ASP A 38 -19.05 -18.03 18.05
C ASP A 38 -17.86 -18.69 17.35
N VAL A 39 -17.94 -20.00 17.19
CA VAL A 39 -16.95 -20.79 16.47
C VAL A 39 -17.20 -20.69 14.96
N ILE A 40 -16.11 -20.54 14.22
CA ILE A 40 -16.11 -20.61 12.76
C ILE A 40 -15.88 -22.05 12.32
N ALA A 41 -16.72 -22.53 11.41
CA ALA A 41 -16.57 -23.84 10.81
C ALA A 41 -15.37 -23.83 9.85
N GLN A 42 -14.43 -24.74 10.06
CA GLN A 42 -13.15 -24.74 9.34
C GLN A 42 -13.31 -24.95 7.83
N ASN A 43 -14.36 -25.65 7.40
CA ASN A 43 -14.70 -25.86 6.00
C ASN A 43 -15.27 -24.61 5.29
N LYS A 44 -15.63 -23.56 6.05
CA LYS A 44 -16.04 -22.26 5.49
C LYS A 44 -14.89 -21.27 5.39
N ILE A 45 -13.71 -21.63 5.90
CA ILE A 45 -12.53 -20.78 5.82
C ILE A 45 -11.87 -21.04 4.47
N GLU A 46 -11.88 -20.04 3.61
CA GLU A 46 -11.19 -20.05 2.32
C GLU A 46 -9.77 -19.52 2.45
N LYS A 47 -9.58 -18.48 3.28
CA LYS A 47 -8.28 -17.86 3.50
C LYS A 47 -8.10 -17.43 4.95
N ILE A 48 -6.87 -17.54 5.45
CA ILE A 48 -6.45 -17.10 6.78
C ILE A 48 -5.28 -16.14 6.62
N PHE A 49 -5.42 -14.94 7.18
CA PHE A 49 -4.36 -13.95 7.31
C PHE A 49 -3.89 -13.94 8.76
N GLN A 50 -2.66 -14.36 8.97
CA GLN A 50 -2.02 -14.26 10.28
C GLN A 50 -1.65 -12.80 10.52
N LEU A 51 -2.07 -12.25 11.65
CA LEU A 51 -1.73 -10.89 12.03
C LEU A 51 -0.38 -10.93 12.77
N LYS A 52 0.70 -10.65 12.04
CA LYS A 52 2.06 -10.65 12.59
C LYS A 52 2.29 -9.46 13.54
N SER A 53 1.55 -8.38 13.35
CA SER A 53 1.64 -7.16 14.14
C SER A 53 0.28 -6.46 14.25
N ASN A 54 0.17 -5.44 15.12
CA ASN A 54 -0.98 -4.54 15.12
C ASN A 54 -1.09 -3.74 13.82
N GLU A 55 0.04 -3.46 13.16
CA GLU A 55 0.10 -2.71 11.92
C GLU A 55 -0.55 -3.50 10.77
N SER A 56 -0.18 -4.77 10.60
CA SER A 56 -0.83 -5.72 9.68
C SER A 56 -2.36 -5.73 9.82
N LYS A 57 -2.84 -5.62 11.07
CA LYS A 57 -4.27 -5.59 11.37
C LYS A 57 -4.93 -4.31 10.89
N GLU A 58 -4.38 -3.15 11.25
CA GLU A 58 -4.93 -1.85 10.85
C GLU A 58 -4.90 -1.67 9.33
N ASN A 59 -3.85 -2.16 8.67
CA ASN A 59 -3.71 -2.20 7.22
C ASN A 59 -4.84 -2.98 6.55
N LEU A 60 -5.07 -4.21 7.00
CA LEU A 60 -6.13 -5.05 6.46
C LEU A 60 -7.52 -4.46 6.73
N LEU A 61 -7.75 -3.91 7.93
CA LEU A 61 -9.00 -3.23 8.26
C LEU A 61 -9.26 -2.01 7.37
N THR A 62 -8.21 -1.28 6.99
CA THR A 62 -8.32 -0.14 6.09
C THR A 62 -8.68 -0.58 4.68
N LEU A 63 -8.02 -1.61 4.15
CA LEU A 63 -8.32 -2.17 2.82
C LEU A 63 -9.77 -2.66 2.72
N LEU A 64 -10.25 -3.37 3.74
CA LEU A 64 -11.60 -3.95 3.78
C LEU A 64 -12.74 -2.92 3.72
N LYS A 65 -12.47 -1.63 3.91
CA LYS A 65 -13.48 -0.57 3.78
C LYS A 65 -13.91 -0.37 2.33
N ASP A 66 -12.95 -0.40 1.40
CA ASP A 66 -13.14 0.13 0.05
C ASP A 66 -12.67 -0.80 -1.07
N VAL A 67 -11.87 -1.81 -0.73
CA VAL A 67 -11.28 -2.73 -1.70
C VAL A 67 -12.03 -4.07 -1.66
N PRO A 68 -12.50 -4.58 -2.81
CA PRO A 68 -13.14 -5.89 -2.86
C PRO A 68 -12.20 -7.00 -2.43
N LEU A 69 -12.77 -8.05 -1.83
CA LEU A 69 -12.03 -9.14 -1.19
C LEU A 69 -11.07 -9.85 -2.15
N ASP A 70 -11.48 -10.01 -3.40
CA ASP A 70 -10.69 -10.69 -4.42
C ASP A 70 -9.36 -9.96 -4.69
N PHE A 71 -9.36 -8.63 -4.68
CA PHE A 71 -8.13 -7.83 -4.84
C PHE A 71 -7.19 -8.02 -3.65
N ILE A 72 -7.72 -7.94 -2.43
CA ILE A 72 -6.93 -8.12 -1.20
C ILE A 72 -6.30 -9.52 -1.20
N THR A 73 -7.11 -10.55 -1.43
CA THR A 73 -6.63 -11.95 -1.38
C THR A 73 -5.61 -12.25 -2.47
N VAL A 74 -5.86 -11.83 -3.72
CA VAL A 74 -4.93 -12.05 -4.83
C VAL A 74 -3.64 -11.27 -4.63
N THR A 75 -3.69 -10.01 -4.22
CA THR A 75 -2.46 -9.23 -4.01
C THR A 75 -1.64 -9.76 -2.84
N TYR A 76 -2.28 -10.20 -1.75
CA TYR A 76 -1.55 -10.83 -0.64
C TYR A 76 -0.92 -12.16 -1.08
N ASP A 77 -1.64 -12.98 -1.86
CA ASP A 77 -1.08 -14.21 -2.44
C ASP A 77 0.16 -13.93 -3.30
N ILE A 78 0.10 -12.89 -4.12
CA ILE A 78 1.23 -12.45 -4.95
C ILE A 78 2.42 -12.08 -4.07
N ILE A 79 2.21 -11.22 -3.07
CA ILE A 79 3.28 -10.77 -2.18
C ILE A 79 3.86 -11.96 -1.42
N ASP A 80 3.05 -12.74 -0.73
CA ASP A 80 3.49 -13.89 0.08
C ASP A 80 4.23 -14.93 -0.79
N SER A 81 3.69 -15.28 -1.95
CA SER A 81 4.28 -16.28 -2.84
C SER A 81 5.62 -15.81 -3.39
N LEU A 82 5.67 -14.61 -3.96
CA LEU A 82 6.88 -14.11 -4.62
C LEU A 82 7.98 -13.82 -3.60
N THR A 83 7.66 -13.20 -2.46
CA THR A 83 8.66 -12.92 -1.42
C THR A 83 9.26 -14.20 -0.85
N ASN A 84 8.47 -15.27 -0.73
CA ASN A 84 8.95 -16.57 -0.31
C ASN A 84 9.79 -17.27 -1.41
N ILE A 85 9.36 -17.25 -2.68
CA ILE A 85 10.12 -17.85 -3.79
C ILE A 85 11.48 -17.19 -3.96
N TYR A 86 11.50 -15.85 -3.93
CA TYR A 86 12.68 -15.04 -4.21
C TYR A 86 13.50 -14.69 -2.97
N GLN A 87 13.06 -15.13 -1.79
CA GLN A 87 13.67 -14.79 -0.49
C GLN A 87 13.88 -13.27 -0.37
N TYR A 88 12.85 -12.52 -0.76
CA TYR A 88 12.88 -11.07 -0.86
C TYR A 88 12.08 -10.46 0.29
N PRO A 89 12.74 -9.95 1.35
CA PRO A 89 12.04 -9.39 2.50
C PRO A 89 11.35 -8.08 2.10
N VAL A 90 10.07 -7.97 2.46
CA VAL A 90 9.27 -6.78 2.23
C VAL A 90 8.63 -6.31 3.53
N GLN A 91 8.46 -5.00 3.62
CA GLN A 91 7.78 -4.35 4.73
C GLN A 91 6.25 -4.49 4.60
N GLU A 92 5.55 -4.50 5.74
CA GLU A 92 4.11 -4.77 5.82
C GLU A 92 3.24 -3.76 5.07
N TYR A 93 3.73 -2.55 4.83
CA TYR A 93 2.99 -1.56 4.06
C TYR A 93 2.81 -1.92 2.58
N LEU A 94 3.61 -2.85 2.04
CA LEU A 94 3.48 -3.31 0.65
C LEU A 94 2.07 -3.85 0.38
N TYR A 95 1.52 -4.57 1.35
CA TYR A 95 0.19 -5.15 1.28
C TYR A 95 -0.90 -4.10 1.08
N VAL A 96 -0.74 -2.89 1.65
CA VAL A 96 -1.67 -1.78 1.42
C VAL A 96 -1.40 -1.14 0.07
N THR A 97 -0.16 -0.68 -0.13
CA THR A 97 0.23 0.10 -1.32
C THR A 97 -0.04 -0.62 -2.63
N LEU A 98 0.35 -1.89 -2.73
CA LEU A 98 0.17 -2.66 -3.95
C LEU A 98 -1.31 -2.99 -4.17
N THR A 99 -2.05 -3.39 -3.13
CA THR A 99 -3.48 -3.73 -3.25
C THR A 99 -4.29 -2.52 -3.73
N ASP A 100 -4.01 -1.35 -3.17
CA ASP A 100 -4.67 -0.11 -3.56
C ASP A 100 -4.33 0.31 -4.98
N HIS A 101 -3.06 0.16 -5.38
CA HIS A 101 -2.61 0.44 -6.74
C HIS A 101 -3.31 -0.46 -7.75
N ILE A 102 -3.34 -1.78 -7.52
CA ILE A 102 -4.02 -2.73 -8.42
C ILE A 102 -5.51 -2.42 -8.55
N TYR A 103 -6.18 -2.16 -7.42
CA TYR A 103 -7.61 -1.84 -7.46
C TYR A 103 -7.88 -0.52 -8.19
N PHE A 104 -7.05 0.50 -7.98
CA PHE A 104 -7.16 1.77 -8.70
C PHE A 104 -6.90 1.62 -10.21
N SER A 105 -5.88 0.84 -10.59
CA SER A 105 -5.59 0.55 -12.00
C SER A 105 -6.76 -0.18 -12.67
N TYR A 106 -7.35 -1.17 -11.99
CA TYR A 106 -8.56 -1.85 -12.45
C TYR A 106 -9.74 -0.88 -12.66
N GLN A 107 -10.03 -0.02 -11.67
CA GLN A 107 -11.10 0.97 -11.79
C GLN A 107 -10.87 1.94 -12.95
N SER A 108 -9.62 2.33 -13.19
CA SER A 108 -9.26 3.22 -14.30
C SER A 108 -9.41 2.55 -15.66
N LEU A 109 -9.09 1.25 -15.76
CA LEU A 109 -9.32 0.46 -16.97
C LEU A 109 -10.81 0.37 -17.30
N LEU A 110 -11.65 0.03 -16.32
CA LEU A 110 -13.10 -0.03 -16.51
C LEU A 110 -13.72 1.31 -16.95
N LYS A 111 -13.14 2.43 -16.50
CA LYS A 111 -13.59 3.78 -16.87
C LYS A 111 -13.01 4.28 -18.20
N GLY A 112 -12.06 3.55 -18.80
CA GLY A 112 -11.34 4.01 -19.98
C GLY A 112 -10.43 5.23 -19.72
N THR A 113 -10.08 5.48 -18.45
CA THR A 113 -9.23 6.61 -18.03
C THR A 113 -7.80 6.18 -17.71
N TYR A 114 -7.48 4.90 -17.92
CA TYR A 114 -6.14 4.36 -17.67
C TYR A 114 -5.10 5.11 -18.50
N GLN A 115 -4.00 5.51 -17.84
CA GLN A 115 -2.86 6.14 -18.47
C GLN A 115 -1.72 5.15 -18.48
N ASN A 116 -1.07 4.96 -19.64
CA ASN A 116 0.11 4.09 -19.75
C ASN A 116 1.27 4.63 -18.91
N SER A 117 2.04 3.70 -18.36
CA SER A 117 3.18 3.97 -17.50
C SER A 117 4.25 4.62 -18.34
N LYS A 118 4.82 5.69 -17.79
CA LYS A 118 6.01 6.34 -18.35
C LYS A 118 7.23 6.16 -17.46
N LEU A 119 7.16 5.16 -16.58
CA LEU A 119 8.33 4.72 -15.83
C LEU A 119 9.40 4.28 -16.82
N PRO A 120 10.67 4.65 -16.61
CA PRO A 120 11.75 4.13 -17.42
C PRO A 120 11.85 2.61 -17.25
N ASP A 121 12.47 1.97 -18.24
CA ASP A 121 12.76 0.55 -18.12
C ASP A 121 13.81 0.33 -17.02
N ILE A 122 13.35 -0.27 -15.93
CA ILE A 122 14.17 -0.60 -14.75
C ILE A 122 14.63 -2.06 -14.77
N SER A 123 14.36 -2.84 -15.83
CA SER A 123 14.60 -4.28 -15.84
C SER A 123 16.08 -4.65 -15.72
N SER A 124 16.98 -3.81 -16.22
CA SER A 124 18.44 -4.04 -16.12
C SER A 124 19.00 -3.70 -14.74
N GLU A 125 18.42 -2.70 -14.07
CA GLU A 125 18.89 -2.20 -12.77
C GLU A 125 18.29 -3.01 -11.61
N TYR A 126 17.03 -3.44 -11.76
CA TYR A 126 16.25 -4.17 -10.76
C TYR A 126 15.67 -5.47 -11.35
N PRO A 127 16.53 -6.42 -11.78
CA PRO A 127 16.09 -7.61 -12.50
C PRO A 127 15.20 -8.53 -11.64
N LEU A 128 15.44 -8.57 -10.33
CA LEU A 128 14.67 -9.42 -9.41
C LEU A 128 13.27 -8.86 -9.20
N GLU A 129 13.17 -7.56 -8.87
CA GLU A 129 11.90 -6.88 -8.65
C GLU A 129 11.06 -6.82 -9.94
N TYR A 130 11.71 -6.64 -11.08
CA TYR A 130 11.05 -6.73 -12.39
C TYR A 130 10.50 -8.14 -12.66
N GLN A 131 11.26 -9.19 -12.37
CA GLN A 131 10.79 -10.58 -12.53
C GLN A 131 9.61 -10.90 -11.60
N MET A 132 9.69 -10.48 -10.33
CA MET A 132 8.57 -10.60 -9.39
C MET A 132 7.32 -9.87 -9.91
N ALA A 133 7.49 -8.65 -10.43
CA ALA A 133 6.39 -7.88 -10.99
C ALA A 133 5.74 -8.52 -12.22
N ARG A 134 6.55 -9.13 -13.10
CA ARG A 134 6.07 -9.89 -14.26
C ARG A 134 5.17 -11.04 -13.83
N GLU A 135 5.63 -11.85 -12.89
CA GLU A 135 4.86 -12.98 -12.37
C GLU A 135 3.60 -12.54 -11.62
N GLY A 136 3.71 -11.46 -10.83
CA GLY A 136 2.55 -10.86 -10.17
C GLY A 136 1.50 -10.37 -11.16
N LEU A 137 1.92 -9.72 -12.26
CA LEU A 137 1.03 -9.25 -13.32
C LEU A 137 0.30 -10.41 -14.00
N GLU A 138 0.98 -11.53 -14.27
CA GLU A 138 0.35 -12.72 -14.84
C GLU A 138 -0.72 -13.32 -13.90
N ILE A 139 -0.46 -13.35 -12.60
CA ILE A 139 -1.46 -13.79 -11.61
C ILE A 139 -2.68 -12.86 -11.61
N LEU A 140 -2.45 -11.53 -11.70
CA LEU A 140 -3.53 -10.55 -11.79
C LEU A 140 -4.36 -10.73 -13.07
N ARG A 141 -3.72 -10.98 -14.20
CA ARG A 141 -4.41 -11.28 -15.47
C ARG A 141 -5.30 -12.51 -15.36
N GLN A 142 -4.80 -13.56 -14.72
CA GLN A 142 -5.53 -14.81 -14.56
C GLN A 142 -6.71 -14.71 -13.58
N ARG A 143 -6.58 -13.93 -12.50
CA ARG A 143 -7.52 -13.96 -11.38
C ARG A 143 -8.42 -12.73 -11.25
N ILE A 144 -8.03 -11.59 -11.82
CA ILE A 144 -8.73 -10.31 -11.66
C ILE A 144 -9.23 -9.78 -13.01
N LEU A 145 -8.32 -9.54 -13.95
CA LEU A 145 -8.67 -8.97 -15.26
C LEU A 145 -7.62 -9.32 -16.31
N GLU A 146 -8.00 -10.12 -17.31
CA GLU A 146 -7.10 -10.60 -18.39
C GLU A 146 -6.38 -9.47 -19.12
N ASP A 147 -7.06 -8.33 -19.32
CA ASP A 147 -6.57 -7.18 -20.07
C ASP A 147 -5.71 -6.19 -19.25
N PHE A 148 -5.16 -6.61 -18.10
CA PHE A 148 -4.21 -5.74 -17.39
C PHE A 148 -3.03 -5.36 -18.31
N PRO A 149 -2.74 -4.05 -18.48
CA PRO A 149 -1.68 -3.59 -19.39
C PRO A 149 -0.29 -4.07 -19.00
N GLU A 150 0.57 -4.32 -19.99
CA GLU A 150 1.95 -4.77 -19.74
C GLU A 150 2.76 -3.73 -18.95
N ASP A 151 2.46 -2.44 -19.12
CA ASP A 151 3.19 -1.35 -18.46
C ASP A 151 2.97 -1.29 -16.93
N GLU A 152 2.00 -2.02 -16.40
CA GLU A 152 1.82 -2.21 -14.95
C GLU A 152 3.03 -2.90 -14.30
N VAL A 153 3.78 -3.69 -15.06
CA VAL A 153 4.97 -4.39 -14.57
C VAL A 153 5.95 -3.44 -13.88
N PHE A 154 6.13 -2.23 -14.43
CA PHE A 154 7.07 -1.26 -13.88
C PHE A 154 6.57 -0.64 -12.58
N ARG A 155 5.24 -0.44 -12.45
CA ARG A 155 4.64 0.12 -11.24
C ARG A 155 4.65 -0.90 -10.11
N ILE A 156 4.31 -2.16 -10.43
CA ILE A 156 4.38 -3.27 -9.49
C ILE A 156 5.83 -3.47 -9.01
N ALA A 157 6.81 -3.44 -9.93
CA ALA A 157 8.22 -3.55 -9.57
C ALA A 157 8.64 -2.41 -8.63
N LEU A 158 8.21 -1.17 -8.89
CA LEU A 158 8.48 -0.03 -8.02
C LEU A 158 7.92 -0.22 -6.61
N HIS A 159 6.74 -0.84 -6.46
CA HIS A 159 6.20 -1.18 -5.14
C HIS A 159 7.12 -2.18 -4.39
N PHE A 160 7.62 -3.22 -5.06
CA PHE A 160 8.57 -4.16 -4.46
C PHE A 160 9.90 -3.49 -4.09
N ILE A 161 10.46 -2.68 -4.98
CA ILE A 161 11.70 -1.90 -4.73
C ILE A 161 11.51 -1.03 -3.49
N ASN A 162 10.42 -0.28 -3.42
CA ASN A 162 10.16 0.62 -2.31
C ASN A 162 10.02 -0.13 -0.99
N ALA A 163 9.33 -1.28 -1.02
CA ALA A 163 9.04 -2.09 0.15
C ALA A 163 10.18 -2.98 0.63
N LYS A 164 11.30 -3.07 -0.12
CA LYS A 164 12.44 -3.90 0.24
C LYS A 164 12.91 -3.60 1.66
N GLY A 165 13.03 -4.64 2.48
CA GLY A 165 13.56 -4.54 3.83
C GLY A 165 12.73 -5.30 4.87
N GLU A 166 13.25 -5.35 6.08
CA GLU A 166 12.60 -6.02 7.22
C GLU A 166 11.75 -5.03 8.03
N ASN A 167 10.68 -5.53 8.64
CA ASN A 167 9.92 -4.74 9.59
C ASN A 167 10.73 -4.56 10.86
N GLN A 168 11.04 -3.31 11.22
CA GLN A 168 11.71 -2.96 12.46
C GLN A 168 10.73 -2.27 13.39
N VAL A 169 10.81 -2.56 14.68
CA VAL A 169 10.07 -1.84 15.70
C VAL A 169 10.67 -0.44 15.81
N LEU A 170 9.85 0.57 15.55
CA LEU A 170 10.26 1.96 15.73
C LEU A 170 10.56 2.25 17.20
N THR A 171 11.53 3.13 17.42
CA THR A 171 11.72 3.75 18.73
C THR A 171 10.59 4.74 19.03
N ALA A 172 10.31 4.99 20.31
CA ALA A 172 9.31 5.99 20.70
C ALA A 172 9.61 7.40 20.13
N SER A 173 10.89 7.72 19.92
CA SER A 173 11.30 8.96 19.25
C SER A 173 10.88 9.00 17.78
N GLN A 174 11.06 7.89 17.05
CA GLN A 174 10.67 7.79 15.64
C GLN A 174 9.14 7.85 15.48
N GLU A 175 8.39 7.14 16.33
CA GLU A 175 6.92 7.24 16.34
C GLU A 175 6.43 8.68 16.60
N ASN A 176 7.09 9.41 17.50
CA ASN A 176 6.73 10.80 17.79
C ASN A 176 7.09 11.73 16.63
N LEU A 177 8.20 11.49 15.94
CA LEU A 177 8.56 12.25 14.74
C LEU A 177 7.55 12.01 13.62
N SER A 178 7.23 10.75 13.33
CA SER A 178 6.21 10.37 12.34
C SER A 178 4.85 11.01 12.63
N LYS A 179 4.39 11.01 13.88
CA LYS A 179 3.15 11.71 14.28
C LYS A 179 3.24 13.23 14.09
N ASN A 180 4.37 13.84 14.45
CA ASN A 180 4.56 15.28 14.28
C ASN A 180 4.60 15.67 12.80
N LEU A 181 5.33 14.92 11.97
CA LEU A 181 5.41 15.12 10.53
C LEU A 181 4.05 14.97 9.87
N ASN A 182 3.29 13.92 10.19
CA ASN A 182 1.93 13.75 9.69
C ASN A 182 1.02 14.95 10.03
N ARG A 183 1.13 15.51 11.24
CA ARG A 183 0.41 16.74 11.61
C ARG A 183 0.84 17.93 10.76
N LEU A 184 2.14 18.08 10.47
CA LEU A 184 2.64 19.16 9.61
C LEU A 184 2.19 18.98 8.16
N ILE A 185 2.18 17.76 7.64
CA ILE A 185 1.67 17.42 6.30
C ILE A 185 0.18 17.75 6.21
N GLU A 186 -0.62 17.38 7.22
CA GLU A 186 -2.05 17.74 7.27
C GLU A 186 -2.24 19.27 7.25
N GLN A 187 -1.42 20.02 7.99
CA GLN A 187 -1.45 21.48 7.95
C GLN A 187 -1.08 22.04 6.57
N GLU A 188 -0.12 21.43 5.88
CA GLU A 188 0.27 21.84 4.53
C GLU A 188 -0.86 21.59 3.53
N LEU A 189 -1.46 20.39 3.55
CA LEU A 189 -2.64 20.06 2.74
C LEU A 189 -3.77 21.09 2.95
N GLN A 190 -4.03 21.48 4.19
CA GLN A 190 -5.05 22.47 4.51
C GLN A 190 -4.76 23.86 3.92
N LYS A 191 -3.48 24.29 3.81
CA LYS A 191 -3.11 25.54 3.14
C LYS A 191 -3.43 25.50 1.65
N HIS A 192 -3.34 24.32 1.03
CA HIS A 192 -3.74 24.09 -0.36
C HIS A 192 -5.24 23.83 -0.53
N GLY A 193 -6.04 23.95 0.54
CA GLY A 193 -7.50 23.73 0.48
C GLY A 193 -7.92 22.26 0.51
N ILE A 194 -6.96 21.33 0.64
CA ILE A 194 -7.24 19.89 0.72
C ILE A 194 -7.57 19.55 2.17
N ARG A 195 -8.82 19.13 2.41
CA ARG A 195 -9.31 18.71 3.73
C ARG A 195 -9.94 17.34 3.65
N ARG A 196 -9.88 16.59 4.75
CA ARG A 196 -10.65 15.36 4.90
C ARG A 196 -12.15 15.68 4.97
N THR A 197 -12.89 15.24 3.98
CA THR A 197 -14.36 15.31 3.91
C THR A 197 -14.97 13.92 3.98
N LYS A 198 -16.30 13.82 3.92
CA LYS A 198 -16.96 12.50 3.85
C LYS A 198 -16.75 11.85 2.48
N GLU A 199 -16.60 12.65 1.43
CA GLU A 199 -16.47 12.18 0.05
C GLU A 199 -15.05 11.67 -0.25
N ASN A 200 -14.01 12.27 0.34
CA ASN A 200 -12.61 11.90 0.07
C ASN A 200 -11.93 11.15 1.22
N SER A 201 -12.64 10.83 2.31
CA SER A 201 -12.04 10.29 3.55
C SER A 201 -11.13 9.10 3.30
N ASN A 202 -11.49 8.23 2.36
CA ASN A 202 -10.75 7.02 2.06
C ASN A 202 -9.42 7.31 1.35
N PHE A 203 -9.43 8.19 0.35
CA PHE A 203 -8.21 8.63 -0.32
C PHE A 203 -7.31 9.42 0.63
N TYR A 204 -7.91 10.24 1.49
CA TYR A 204 -7.20 11.02 2.50
C TYR A 204 -6.52 10.12 3.55
N ASP A 205 -7.28 9.19 4.15
CA ASP A 205 -6.75 8.26 5.15
C ASP A 205 -5.63 7.40 4.56
N ARG A 206 -5.81 6.96 3.31
CA ARG A 206 -4.81 6.20 2.54
C ARG A 206 -3.56 7.03 2.26
N PHE A 207 -3.70 8.29 1.86
CA PHE A 207 -2.59 9.21 1.71
C PHE A 207 -1.78 9.32 3.01
N MET A 208 -2.44 9.54 4.15
CA MET A 208 -1.77 9.67 5.45
C MET A 208 -1.06 8.38 5.88
N ILE A 209 -1.63 7.22 5.58
CA ILE A 209 -0.97 5.92 5.79
C ILE A 209 0.29 5.83 4.93
N HIS A 210 0.22 6.17 3.65
CA HIS A 210 1.40 6.19 2.78
C HIS A 210 2.49 7.15 3.27
N GLN A 211 2.12 8.34 3.78
CA GLN A 211 3.09 9.29 4.35
C GLN A 211 3.72 8.74 5.63
N THR A 212 2.95 8.10 6.49
CA THR A 212 3.46 7.44 7.70
C THR A 212 4.56 6.43 7.33
N TYR A 213 4.30 5.57 6.35
CA TYR A 213 5.29 4.61 5.88
C TYR A 213 6.50 5.22 5.21
N PHE A 214 6.26 6.28 4.44
CA PHE A 214 7.32 7.02 3.81
C PHE A 214 8.30 7.59 4.86
N ILE A 215 7.77 8.24 5.89
CA ILE A 215 8.55 8.84 6.99
C ILE A 215 9.32 7.75 7.75
N GLU A 216 8.64 6.67 8.15
CA GLU A 216 9.27 5.59 8.89
C GLU A 216 10.42 4.94 8.11
N ARG A 217 10.28 4.80 6.78
CA ARG A 217 11.35 4.27 5.94
C ARG A 217 12.57 5.21 5.88
N ILE A 218 12.36 6.52 5.82
CA ILE A 218 13.43 7.53 5.91
C ILE A 218 14.17 7.37 7.24
N GLU A 219 13.45 7.17 8.33
CA GLU A 219 14.05 7.02 9.67
C GLU A 219 14.79 5.69 9.86
N ARG A 220 14.47 4.65 9.07
CA ARG A 220 15.06 3.31 9.16
C ARG A 220 16.31 3.12 8.28
N SER A 221 16.52 3.95 7.25
CA SER A 221 17.53 3.66 6.21
C SER A 221 18.50 4.83 5.97
N GLN A 222 19.80 4.53 5.91
CA GLN A 222 20.72 5.26 5.03
C GLN A 222 20.15 5.10 3.63
N LEU A 223 19.69 6.19 3.01
CA LEU A 223 19.10 6.19 1.68
C LEU A 223 20.14 5.65 0.69
N ASP A 224 20.05 4.37 0.34
CA ASP A 224 20.76 3.86 -0.84
C ASP A 224 20.30 4.71 -2.01
N SER A 225 21.26 5.34 -2.68
CA SER A 225 21.03 6.25 -3.79
C SER A 225 20.42 5.46 -4.94
N ASN A 226 19.09 5.33 -4.96
CA ASN A 226 18.39 4.76 -6.09
C ASN A 226 18.72 5.60 -7.34
N PRO A 227 18.94 4.97 -8.50
CA PRO A 227 19.21 5.67 -9.74
C PRO A 227 18.13 6.72 -9.98
N SER A 228 18.58 7.88 -10.43
CA SER A 228 17.71 9.03 -10.64
C SER A 228 16.70 8.74 -11.76
N LEU A 229 15.43 8.62 -11.40
CA LEU A 229 14.29 8.66 -12.34
C LEU A 229 14.05 10.10 -12.84
N GLU A 230 15.09 10.82 -13.26
CA GLU A 230 15.04 12.26 -13.58
C GLU A 230 14.06 12.57 -14.72
N ASN A 231 13.90 11.61 -15.64
CA ASN A 231 12.92 11.67 -16.73
C ASN A 231 11.46 11.59 -16.23
N LEU A 232 11.21 10.94 -15.10
CA LEU A 232 9.88 10.76 -14.53
C LEU A 232 9.39 11.99 -13.78
N GLU A 233 10.28 12.63 -12.99
CA GLU A 233 9.95 13.86 -12.26
C GLU A 233 9.52 14.98 -13.23
N THR A 234 10.28 15.14 -14.32
CA THR A 234 10.02 16.14 -15.35
C THR A 234 8.64 15.94 -15.99
N TYR A 235 8.29 14.71 -16.35
CA TYR A 235 6.99 14.42 -16.96
C TYR A 235 5.82 14.67 -16.00
N ILE A 236 5.92 14.21 -14.75
CA ILE A 236 4.84 14.40 -13.77
C ILE A 236 4.62 15.89 -13.49
N LYS A 237 5.70 16.67 -13.44
CA LYS A 237 5.61 18.13 -13.34
C LYS A 237 4.81 18.76 -14.48
N GLU A 238 4.96 18.25 -15.70
CA GLU A 238 4.23 18.76 -16.87
C GLU A 238 2.74 18.34 -16.88
N GLN A 239 2.42 17.10 -16.50
CA GLN A 239 1.04 16.61 -16.54
C GLN A 239 0.19 17.01 -15.34
N HIS A 240 0.82 17.05 -14.16
CA HIS A 240 0.15 17.26 -12.89
C HIS A 240 0.79 18.44 -12.14
N PRO A 241 0.81 19.65 -12.73
CA PRO A 241 1.56 20.78 -12.18
C PRO A 241 1.09 21.20 -10.79
N GLU A 242 -0.22 21.09 -10.52
CA GLU A 242 -0.77 21.38 -9.20
C GLU A 242 -0.34 20.35 -8.15
N ALA A 243 -0.52 19.06 -8.44
CA ALA A 243 -0.08 17.99 -7.54
C ALA A 243 1.43 18.03 -7.33
N TYR A 244 2.20 18.38 -8.37
CA TYR A 244 3.65 18.52 -8.31
C TYR A 244 4.06 19.62 -7.34
N ARG A 245 3.40 20.78 -7.40
CA ARG A 245 3.66 21.90 -6.49
C ARG A 245 3.41 21.49 -5.03
N ILE A 246 2.22 20.96 -4.74
CA ILE A 246 1.83 20.53 -3.39
C ILE A 246 2.74 19.40 -2.88
N GLY A 247 3.03 18.42 -3.73
CA GLY A 247 3.92 17.32 -3.36
C GLY A 247 5.37 17.77 -3.16
N SER A 248 5.83 18.81 -3.85
CA SER A 248 7.14 19.44 -3.59
C SER A 248 7.16 20.15 -2.24
N ASP A 249 6.10 20.89 -1.89
CA ASP A 249 5.99 21.57 -0.60
C ASP A 249 6.02 20.56 0.57
N ILE A 250 5.34 19.41 0.42
CA ILE A 250 5.37 18.31 1.38
C ILE A 250 6.73 17.62 1.43
N TYR A 251 7.35 17.38 0.28
CA TYR A 251 8.69 16.79 0.20
C TYR A 251 9.74 17.65 0.93
N ASP A 252 9.74 18.96 0.68
CA ASP A 252 10.67 19.91 1.28
C ASP A 252 10.44 20.02 2.80
N LEU A 253 9.17 19.96 3.23
CA LEU A 253 8.79 19.90 4.64
C LEU A 253 9.39 18.66 5.32
N ILE A 254 9.24 17.48 4.72
CA ILE A 254 9.77 16.23 5.29
C ILE A 254 11.29 16.29 5.35
N ALA A 255 11.96 16.63 4.25
CA ALA A 255 13.43 16.72 4.19
C ALA A 255 14.01 17.68 5.24
N LYS A 256 13.32 18.81 5.49
CA LYS A 256 13.72 19.78 6.51
C LYS A 256 13.62 19.23 7.93
N GLU A 257 12.53 18.54 8.25
CA GLU A 257 12.27 18.03 9.60
C GLU A 257 13.07 16.76 9.92
N THR A 258 13.37 15.93 8.92
CA THR A 258 14.19 14.71 9.06
C THR A 258 15.69 14.98 8.91
N GLY A 259 16.08 16.10 8.27
CA GLY A 259 17.47 16.42 7.97
C GLY A 259 18.11 15.52 6.91
N THR A 260 17.30 14.81 6.12
CA THR A 260 17.77 13.88 5.08
C THR A 260 17.56 14.44 3.68
N ASP A 261 18.54 14.25 2.80
CA ASP A 261 18.37 14.50 1.37
C ASP A 261 17.61 13.34 0.74
N LEU A 262 16.34 13.55 0.43
CA LEU A 262 15.46 12.53 -0.14
C LEU A 262 15.77 12.33 -1.63
N SER A 263 15.43 11.18 -2.19
CA SER A 263 15.61 10.96 -3.64
C SER A 263 14.47 11.60 -4.45
N LYS A 264 14.76 12.02 -5.69
CA LYS A 264 13.74 12.54 -6.63
C LYS A 264 12.60 11.55 -6.88
N THR A 265 12.88 10.26 -6.85
CA THR A 265 11.89 9.18 -6.97
C THR A 265 10.82 9.25 -5.88
N GLU A 266 11.20 9.67 -4.67
CA GLU A 266 10.26 9.81 -3.56
C GLU A 266 9.31 10.99 -3.72
N LYS A 267 9.81 12.09 -4.28
CA LYS A 267 8.94 13.22 -4.62
C LYS A 267 7.86 12.81 -5.60
N VAL A 268 8.23 12.04 -6.63
CA VAL A 268 7.26 11.48 -7.60
C VAL A 268 6.18 10.67 -6.88
N TYR A 269 6.57 9.81 -5.94
CA TYR A 269 5.61 9.01 -5.18
C TYR A 269 4.62 9.89 -4.40
N ILE A 270 5.09 10.93 -3.71
CA ILE A 270 4.23 11.88 -3.00
C ILE A 270 3.27 12.57 -3.96
N VAL A 271 3.77 13.06 -5.10
CA VAL A 271 2.97 13.79 -6.09
C VAL A 271 1.84 12.95 -6.66
N LEU A 272 2.10 11.68 -6.99
CA LEU A 272 1.07 10.77 -7.49
C LEU A 272 -0.05 10.55 -6.46
N HIS A 273 0.29 10.51 -5.17
CA HIS A 273 -0.70 10.38 -4.10
C HIS A 273 -1.50 11.67 -3.89
N ILE A 274 -0.87 12.84 -4.02
CA ILE A 274 -1.59 14.12 -4.01
C ILE A 274 -2.55 14.21 -5.20
N GLN A 275 -2.13 13.78 -6.40
CA GLN A 275 -2.99 13.81 -7.58
C GLN A 275 -4.26 12.96 -7.41
N ARG A 276 -4.27 11.96 -6.52
CA ARG A 276 -5.47 11.19 -6.18
C ARG A 276 -6.42 11.93 -5.21
N LEU A 277 -5.94 12.96 -4.51
CA LEU A 277 -6.73 13.80 -3.61
C LEU A 277 -7.38 14.99 -4.32
N LEU A 278 -6.81 15.40 -5.47
CA LEU A 278 -7.31 16.45 -6.34
C LEU A 278 -8.36 15.89 -7.31
#